data_AF-A0A8S1F2M3-F1
#
_entry.id   AF-A0A8S1F2M3-F1
#
_cell.length_a   1.000
_cell.length_b   1.000
_cell.length_c   1.000
_cell.angle_alpha   90.00
_cell.angle_beta   90.00
_cell.angle_gamma   90.00
#
_symmetry.space_group_name_H-M   'P 1'
#
loop_
_entity.id
_entity.type
_entity.pdbx_description
1 polymer ?
#
loop_
_entity_poly.entity_id
_entity_poly.type
_entity_poly.pdbx_seq_one_letter_code
_entity_poly.pdbx_strand_id
1 'polypeptide(L)'
;MNPVQNTGGKKSRAVATKQLIIQEFKRRLRDNIKSLNDNFFHIVTAAKVNTDENSHKNLNGKMTEFYTTKNEMAVRAQLMVRASDELLKLTNDLKEFLILHDFNFLTHSIKTSEKNSEELQRQQTEVFQSLHFEINNMIYDLDQELAQNFQLRY
;
A
#
# COMPACT_ATOMS: atom_id res chain seq x y z
N MET A 1 -3.16 35.49 14.63
CA MET A 1 -3.28 34.90 13.28
C MET A 1 -2.47 33.62 13.24
N ASN A 2 -3.12 32.45 13.29
CA ASN A 2 -2.44 31.16 13.07
C ASN A 2 -2.48 30.83 11.57
N PRO A 3 -1.37 30.34 10.97
CA PRO A 3 -1.38 29.97 9.57
C PRO A 3 -2.18 28.68 9.37
N VAL A 4 -3.20 28.74 8.52
CA VAL A 4 -3.95 27.57 8.05
C VAL A 4 -2.99 26.69 7.25
N GLN A 5 -2.53 25.59 7.86
CA GLN A 5 -1.74 24.58 7.17
C GLN A 5 -2.62 23.89 6.11
N ASN A 6 -2.43 24.27 4.85
CA ASN A 6 -3.01 23.63 3.69
C ASN A 6 -2.44 22.21 3.52
N THR A 7 -3.02 21.24 4.21
CA THR A 7 -2.63 19.82 4.16
C THR A 7 -3.30 19.03 3.03
N GLY A 8 -4.25 19.65 2.30
CA GLY A 8 -5.03 19.00 1.24
C GLY A 8 -4.23 18.61 0.00
N GLY A 9 -3.26 19.44 -0.42
CA GLY A 9 -2.47 19.19 -1.63
C GLY A 9 -1.51 18.00 -1.54
N LYS A 10 -0.96 17.72 -0.34
CA LYS A 10 -0.01 16.62 -0.13
C LYS A 10 -0.70 15.24 -0.10
N LYS A 11 -1.89 15.14 0.49
CA LYS A 11 -2.68 13.90 0.51
C LYS A 11 -3.16 13.49 -0.89
N SER A 12 -3.62 14.46 -1.70
CA SER A 12 -4.05 14.20 -3.08
C SER A 12 -2.93 13.67 -3.97
N ARG A 13 -1.72 14.23 -3.85
CA ARG A 13 -0.55 13.78 -4.64
C ARG A 13 -0.12 12.37 -4.24
N ALA A 14 -0.08 12.04 -2.95
CA ALA A 14 0.28 10.70 -2.48
C ALA A 14 -0.73 9.63 -2.93
N VAL A 15 -2.03 9.94 -2.96
CA VAL A 15 -3.08 9.03 -3.46
C VAL A 15 -2.94 8.82 -4.97
N ALA A 16 -2.67 9.88 -5.74
CA ALA A 16 -2.42 9.77 -7.18
C ALA A 16 -1.17 8.90 -7.48
N THR A 17 -0.08 9.07 -6.70
CA THR A 17 1.11 8.23 -6.83
C THR A 17 0.83 6.76 -6.54
N LYS A 18 0.03 6.44 -5.49
CA LYS A 18 -0.39 5.05 -5.22
C LYS A 18 -1.17 4.43 -6.38
N GLN A 19 -2.11 5.18 -6.94
CA GLN A 19 -2.93 4.70 -8.05
C GLN A 19 -2.07 4.37 -9.27
N LEU A 20 -1.09 5.23 -9.59
CA LEU A 20 -0.15 4.98 -10.69
C LEU A 20 0.71 3.73 -10.44
N ILE A 21 1.23 3.54 -9.22
CA ILE A 21 1.99 2.34 -8.87
C ILE A 21 1.13 1.08 -9.03
N ILE A 22 -0.11 1.09 -8.54
CA ILE A 22 -1.02 -0.05 -8.67
C ILE A 22 -1.36 -0.34 -10.15
N GLN A 23 -1.55 0.70 -10.96
CA GLN A 23 -1.79 0.52 -12.40
C GLN A 23 -0.58 -0.12 -13.09
N GLU A 24 0.63 0.29 -12.72
CA GLU A 24 1.86 -0.29 -13.25
C GLU A 24 2.03 -1.77 -12.85
N PHE A 25 1.75 -2.12 -11.58
CA PHE A 25 1.75 -3.52 -11.14
C PHE A 25 0.73 -4.37 -11.90
N LYS A 26 -0.49 -3.86 -12.11
CA LYS A 26 -1.51 -4.55 -12.92
C LYS A 26 -1.07 -4.75 -14.36
N ARG A 27 -0.42 -3.75 -14.95
CA ARG A 27 0.12 -3.82 -16.31
C ARG A 27 1.22 -4.89 -16.40
N ARG A 28 2.23 -4.82 -15.52
CA ARG A 28 3.32 -5.82 -15.45
C ARG A 28 2.78 -7.24 -15.27
N LEU A 29 1.78 -7.45 -14.43
CA LEU A 29 1.15 -8.76 -14.25
C LEU A 29 0.53 -9.28 -15.56
N ARG A 30 -0.31 -8.47 -16.21
CA ARG A 30 -0.98 -8.86 -17.46
C ARG A 30 0.03 -9.14 -18.58
N ASP A 31 1.02 -8.28 -18.75
CA ASP A 31 1.99 -8.38 -19.84
C ASP A 31 2.84 -9.66 -19.68
N ASN A 32 3.28 -9.97 -18.46
CA ASN A 32 4.08 -11.17 -18.21
C ASN A 32 3.26 -12.47 -18.30
N ILE A 33 2.01 -12.49 -17.81
CA ILE A 33 1.11 -13.65 -18.02
C ILE A 33 0.84 -13.88 -19.50
N LYS A 34 0.58 -12.80 -20.26
CA LYS A 34 0.39 -12.89 -21.70
C LYS A 34 1.63 -13.45 -22.40
N SER A 35 2.82 -12.95 -22.05
CA SER A 35 4.08 -13.47 -22.59
C SER A 35 4.26 -14.96 -22.30
N LEU A 36 3.95 -15.43 -21.09
CA LEU A 36 4.00 -16.84 -20.74
C LEU A 36 3.07 -17.68 -21.62
N ASN A 37 1.81 -17.28 -21.72
CA ASN A 37 0.79 -18.01 -22.48
C ASN A 37 1.10 -18.03 -23.98
N ASP A 38 1.43 -16.89 -24.58
CA ASP A 38 1.69 -16.78 -26.00
C ASP A 38 2.91 -17.62 -26.39
N ASN A 39 4.03 -17.52 -25.63
CA ASN A 39 5.22 -18.32 -25.90
C ASN A 39 5.00 -19.82 -25.72
N PHE A 40 4.28 -20.21 -24.67
CA PHE A 40 3.93 -21.62 -24.44
C PHE A 40 3.07 -22.18 -25.58
N PHE A 41 2.04 -21.43 -25.99
CA PHE A 41 1.17 -21.81 -27.11
C PHE A 41 1.96 -22.03 -28.40
N HIS A 42 2.90 -21.14 -28.71
CA HIS A 42 3.75 -21.27 -29.89
C HIS A 42 4.70 -22.47 -29.82
N ILE A 43 5.29 -22.74 -28.65
CA ILE A 43 6.12 -23.94 -28.45
C ILE A 43 5.29 -25.21 -28.70
N VAL A 44 4.10 -25.30 -28.12
CA VAL A 44 3.21 -26.46 -28.32
C VAL A 44 2.78 -26.61 -29.78
N THR A 45 2.51 -25.49 -30.45
CA THR A 45 2.13 -25.49 -31.87
C THR A 45 3.28 -25.97 -32.75
N ALA A 46 4.51 -25.49 -32.51
CA ALA A 46 5.70 -25.89 -33.25
C ALA A 46 6.12 -27.35 -32.99
N ALA A 47 5.80 -27.89 -31.80
CA ALA A 47 6.10 -29.28 -31.45
C ALA A 47 5.16 -30.31 -32.09
N LYS A 48 4.07 -29.88 -32.76
CA LYS A 48 3.15 -30.79 -33.43
C LYS A 48 3.84 -31.50 -34.59
N VAL A 49 3.81 -32.84 -34.56
CA VAL A 49 4.33 -33.68 -35.64
C VAL A 49 3.37 -33.63 -36.83
N ASN A 50 3.85 -33.13 -37.97
CA ASN A 50 3.13 -33.25 -39.23
C ASN A 50 3.25 -34.69 -39.76
N THR A 51 2.12 -35.37 -39.92
CA THR A 51 2.02 -36.75 -40.43
C THR A 51 1.97 -36.82 -41.96
N ASP A 52 2.26 -35.73 -42.66
CA ASP A 52 2.09 -35.65 -44.11
C ASP A 52 3.17 -36.48 -44.84
N GLU A 53 2.74 -37.53 -45.54
CA GLU A 53 3.60 -38.50 -46.22
C GLU A 53 4.43 -37.88 -47.37
N ASN A 54 3.99 -36.74 -47.91
CA ASN A 54 4.67 -36.00 -48.98
C ASN A 54 5.97 -35.30 -48.54
N SER A 55 6.32 -35.34 -47.26
CA SER A 55 7.48 -34.63 -46.72
C SER A 55 8.84 -35.11 -47.26
N HIS A 56 8.93 -36.27 -47.92
CA HIS A 56 10.19 -36.91 -48.33
C HIS A 56 10.94 -36.22 -49.50
N LYS A 57 10.39 -35.17 -50.10
CA LYS A 57 10.88 -34.63 -51.39
C LYS A 57 11.94 -33.51 -51.29
N ASN A 58 12.29 -32.99 -50.11
CA ASN A 58 13.25 -31.88 -50.00
C ASN A 58 14.12 -31.94 -48.73
N LEU A 59 15.26 -32.64 -48.80
CA LEU A 59 16.11 -32.96 -47.64
C LEU A 59 16.84 -31.73 -47.05
N ASN A 60 17.28 -30.79 -47.90
CA ASN A 60 18.04 -29.62 -47.46
C ASN A 60 17.15 -28.56 -46.79
N GLY A 61 15.94 -28.32 -47.32
CA GLY A 61 14.95 -27.43 -46.69
C GLY A 61 14.55 -27.90 -45.29
N LYS A 62 14.43 -29.23 -45.09
CA LYS A 62 14.10 -29.83 -43.79
C LYS A 62 15.11 -29.54 -42.69
N MET A 63 16.42 -29.59 -43.01
CA MET A 63 17.45 -29.31 -42.01
C MET A 63 17.41 -27.85 -41.56
N THR A 64 17.27 -26.92 -42.51
CA THR A 64 17.14 -25.49 -42.20
C THR A 64 15.87 -25.20 -41.39
N GLU A 65 14.71 -25.73 -41.79
CA GLU A 65 13.44 -25.58 -41.07
C GLU A 65 13.51 -26.17 -39.65
N PHE A 66 14.14 -27.33 -39.50
CA PHE A 66 14.35 -27.96 -38.19
C PHE A 66 15.18 -27.06 -37.27
N TYR A 67 16.33 -26.55 -37.73
CA TYR A 67 17.17 -25.68 -36.91
C TYR A 67 16.49 -24.35 -36.58
N THR A 68 15.75 -23.76 -37.54
CA THR A 68 14.96 -22.55 -37.31
C THR A 68 13.92 -22.77 -36.23
N THR A 69 13.12 -23.83 -36.35
CA THR A 69 12.06 -24.17 -35.37
C THR A 69 12.67 -24.47 -33.99
N LYS A 70 13.75 -25.24 -33.94
CA LYS A 70 14.47 -25.56 -32.71
C LYS A 70 14.97 -24.29 -32.01
N ASN A 71 15.59 -23.37 -32.75
CA ASN A 71 16.12 -22.13 -32.20
C ASN A 71 14.99 -21.20 -31.74
N GLU A 72 13.90 -21.10 -32.49
CA GLU A 72 12.71 -20.34 -32.11
C GLU A 72 12.11 -20.87 -30.79
N MET A 73 11.92 -22.19 -30.68
CA MET A 73 11.40 -22.81 -29.45
C MET A 73 12.31 -22.54 -28.24
N ALA A 74 13.64 -22.58 -28.42
CA ALA A 74 14.59 -22.28 -27.37
C ALA A 74 14.48 -20.82 -26.90
N VAL A 75 14.39 -19.86 -27.84
CA VAL A 75 14.20 -18.44 -27.53
C VAL A 75 12.87 -18.21 -26.80
N ARG A 76 11.79 -18.85 -27.24
CA ARG A 76 10.47 -18.75 -26.60
C ARG A 76 10.50 -19.28 -25.17
N ALA A 77 11.18 -20.40 -24.92
CA ALA A 77 11.35 -20.94 -23.57
C ALA A 77 12.14 -19.97 -22.68
N GLN A 78 13.18 -19.33 -23.21
CA GLN A 78 13.93 -18.30 -22.48
C GLN A 78 13.07 -17.07 -22.16
N LEU A 79 12.21 -16.64 -23.09
CA LEU A 79 11.26 -15.54 -22.83
C LEU A 79 10.24 -15.89 -21.73
N MET A 80 9.82 -17.15 -21.64
CA MET A 80 8.97 -17.61 -20.54
C MET A 80 9.69 -17.53 -19.19
N VAL A 81 10.95 -17.99 -19.11
CA VAL A 81 11.75 -17.89 -17.88
C VAL A 81 11.90 -16.44 -17.44
N ARG A 82 12.21 -15.53 -18.39
CA ARG A 82 12.30 -14.10 -18.11
C ARG A 82 10.97 -13.54 -17.57
N ALA A 83 9.84 -13.90 -18.18
CA ALA A 83 8.54 -13.44 -17.70
C ALA A 83 8.23 -13.94 -16.27
N SER A 84 8.63 -15.17 -15.95
CA SER A 84 8.53 -15.72 -14.58
C SER A 84 9.38 -14.96 -13.58
N ASP A 85 10.63 -14.62 -13.93
CA ASP A 85 11.51 -13.80 -13.08
C ASP A 85 10.93 -12.40 -12.83
N GLU A 86 10.33 -11.79 -13.86
CA GLU A 86 9.66 -10.49 -13.71
C GLU A 86 8.42 -10.56 -12.80
N LEU A 87 7.69 -11.68 -12.81
CA LEU A 87 6.59 -11.92 -11.86
C LEU A 87 7.10 -12.12 -10.42
N LEU A 88 8.24 -12.78 -10.25
CA LEU A 88 8.88 -12.91 -8.93
C LEU A 88 9.31 -11.54 -8.39
N LYS A 89 9.94 -10.70 -9.23
CA LYS A 89 10.27 -9.31 -8.86
C LYS A 89 9.02 -8.51 -8.50
N LEU A 90 7.97 -8.60 -9.32
CA LEU A 90 6.68 -7.93 -9.05
C LEU A 90 6.11 -8.34 -7.69
N THR A 91 6.24 -9.62 -7.31
CA THR A 91 5.81 -10.11 -6.00
C THR A 91 6.58 -9.45 -4.86
N ASN A 92 7.89 -9.27 -5.02
CA ASN A 92 8.71 -8.58 -4.02
C ASN A 92 8.37 -7.09 -3.95
N ASP A 93 8.20 -6.42 -5.09
CA ASP A 93 7.78 -5.01 -5.16
C ASP A 93 6.43 -4.80 -4.46
N LEU A 94 5.49 -5.74 -4.61
CA LEU A 94 4.19 -5.72 -3.93
C LEU A 94 4.34 -5.85 -2.42
N LYS A 95 5.20 -6.75 -1.92
CA LYS A 95 5.47 -6.89 -0.48
C LYS A 95 6.05 -5.61 0.09
N GLU A 96 7.05 -5.03 -0.58
CA GLU A 96 7.68 -3.78 -0.16
C GLU A 96 6.66 -2.63 -0.14
N PHE A 97 5.85 -2.50 -1.20
CA PHE A 97 4.78 -1.51 -1.27
C PHE A 97 3.78 -1.66 -0.12
N LEU A 98 3.31 -2.88 0.16
CA LEU A 98 2.33 -3.11 1.24
C LEU A 98 2.93 -2.84 2.62
N ILE A 99 4.14 -3.34 2.90
CA ILE A 99 4.80 -3.20 4.20
C ILE A 99 5.11 -1.72 4.48
N LEU A 100 5.82 -1.04 3.59
CA LEU A 100 6.23 0.35 3.82
C LEU A 100 5.04 1.29 3.89
N HIS A 101 4.00 1.03 3.11
CA HIS A 101 2.88 1.93 3.04
C HIS A 101 1.91 1.78 4.22
N ASP A 102 1.78 0.57 4.76
CA ASP A 102 1.01 0.32 5.97
C ASP A 102 1.64 1.02 7.18
N PHE A 103 2.98 1.00 7.31
CA PHE A 103 3.67 1.74 8.39
C PHE A 103 3.44 3.24 8.34
N ASN A 104 3.44 3.85 7.16
CA ASN A 104 3.19 5.28 7.01
C ASN A 104 1.74 5.65 7.39
N PHE A 105 0.78 4.82 6.98
CA PHE A 105 -0.62 4.97 7.36
C PHE A 105 -0.82 4.82 8.87
N LEU A 106 -0.27 3.74 9.45
CA LEU A 106 -0.35 3.46 10.88
C LEU A 106 0.28 4.60 11.70
N THR A 107 1.46 5.08 11.30
CA THR A 107 2.14 6.21 11.94
C THR A 107 1.28 7.47 11.92
N HIS A 108 0.65 7.79 10.79
CA HIS A 108 -0.23 8.95 10.69
C HIS A 108 -1.48 8.79 11.59
N SER A 109 -2.06 7.60 11.62
CA SER A 109 -3.23 7.29 12.46
C SER A 109 -2.90 7.39 13.94
N ILE A 110 -1.76 6.84 14.38
CA ILE A 110 -1.25 6.96 15.76
C ILE A 110 -1.07 8.42 16.13
N LYS A 111 -0.33 9.20 15.33
CA LYS A 111 -0.12 10.64 15.61
C LYS A 111 -1.41 11.44 15.68
N THR A 112 -2.40 11.09 14.86
CA THR A 112 -3.72 11.74 14.88
C THR A 112 -4.47 11.38 16.17
N SER A 113 -4.42 10.11 16.57
CA SER A 113 -5.03 9.62 17.81
C SER A 113 -4.38 10.25 19.04
N GLU A 114 -3.05 10.30 19.11
CA GLU A 114 -2.29 10.96 20.18
C GLU A 114 -2.69 12.43 20.31
N LYS A 115 -2.70 13.17 19.20
CA LYS A 115 -3.10 14.58 19.20
C LYS A 115 -4.52 14.78 19.71
N ASN A 116 -5.46 13.92 19.32
CA ASN A 116 -6.85 14.00 19.78
C ASN A 116 -6.97 13.69 21.28
N SER A 117 -6.21 12.70 21.77
CA SER A 117 -6.17 12.35 23.18
C SER A 117 -5.56 13.47 24.03
N GLU A 118 -4.46 14.07 23.58
CA GLU A 118 -3.84 15.23 24.26
C GLU A 118 -4.81 16.41 24.34
N GLU A 119 -5.54 16.67 23.25
CA GLU A 119 -6.52 17.77 23.22
C GLU A 119 -7.70 17.51 24.16
N LEU A 120 -8.23 16.28 24.17
CA LEU A 120 -9.29 15.90 25.08
C LEU A 120 -8.84 15.98 26.55
N GLN A 121 -7.61 15.52 26.83
CA GLN A 121 -7.02 15.60 28.16
C GLN A 121 -6.86 17.06 28.62
N ARG A 122 -6.44 17.96 27.73
CA ARG A 122 -6.32 19.39 28.00
C ARG A 122 -7.68 19.98 28.41
N GLN A 123 -8.72 19.71 27.61
CA GLN A 123 -10.09 20.18 27.88
C GLN A 123 -10.63 19.64 29.21
N GLN A 124 -10.42 18.36 29.50
CA GLN A 124 -10.85 17.78 30.78
C GLN A 124 -10.09 18.38 31.96
N THR A 125 -8.80 18.68 31.79
CA THR A 125 -8.00 19.32 32.84
C THR A 125 -8.48 20.74 33.12
N GLU A 126 -8.83 21.52 32.09
CA GLU A 126 -9.39 22.86 32.25
C GLU A 126 -10.73 22.83 32.99
N VAL A 127 -11.63 21.91 32.61
CA VAL A 127 -12.92 21.73 33.30
C VAL A 127 -12.71 21.33 34.77
N PHE A 128 -11.81 20.39 35.03
CA PHE A 128 -11.48 19.95 36.39
C PHE A 128 -10.94 21.11 37.23
N GLN A 129 -10.03 21.91 36.69
CA GLN A 129 -9.46 23.07 37.40
C GLN A 129 -10.53 24.12 37.71
N SER A 130 -11.44 24.40 36.76
CA SER A 130 -12.55 25.33 36.97
C SER A 130 -13.46 24.87 38.11
N LEU A 131 -13.87 23.59 38.08
CA LEU A 131 -14.74 23.03 39.10
C LEU A 131 -14.06 23.01 40.48
N HIS A 132 -12.77 22.67 40.53
CA HIS A 132 -11.99 22.69 41.76
C HIS A 132 -11.89 24.11 42.34
N PHE A 133 -11.75 25.13 41.50
CA PHE A 133 -11.77 26.53 41.93
C PHE A 133 -13.14 26.95 42.47
N GLU A 134 -14.24 26.58 41.79
CA GLU A 134 -15.60 26.85 42.25
C GLU A 134 -15.91 26.21 43.61
N ILE A 135 -15.51 24.95 43.82
CA ILE A 135 -15.69 24.24 45.09
C ILE A 135 -14.92 24.94 46.21
N ASN A 136 -13.66 25.33 45.97
CA ASN A 136 -12.86 26.01 46.98
C ASN A 136 -13.45 27.37 47.36
N ASN A 137 -13.98 28.12 46.39
CA ASN A 137 -14.68 29.38 46.69
C ASN A 137 -15.93 29.14 47.54
N MET A 138 -16.72 28.11 47.20
CA MET A 138 -17.91 27.76 47.97
C MET A 138 -17.57 27.36 49.41
N ILE A 139 -16.49 26.61 49.62
CA ILE A 139 -16.00 26.27 50.96
C ILE A 139 -15.57 27.54 51.71
N TYR A 140 -14.82 28.43 51.06
CA TYR A 140 -14.39 29.69 51.67
C TYR A 140 -15.58 30.58 52.08
N ASP A 141 -16.60 30.68 51.22
CA ASP A 141 -17.82 31.44 51.51
C ASP A 141 -18.58 30.84 52.70
N LEU A 142 -18.70 29.50 52.76
CA LEU A 142 -19.30 28.80 53.90
C LEU A 142 -18.51 29.03 55.21
N ASP A 143 -17.19 28.96 55.16
CA ASP A 143 -16.32 29.22 56.32
C ASP A 143 -16.47 30.67 56.82
N GLN A 144 -16.55 31.64 55.90
CA GLN A 144 -16.80 33.04 56.23
C GLN A 144 -18.18 33.25 56.86
N GLU A 145 -19.22 32.66 56.28
CA GLU A 145 -20.59 32.77 56.78
C GLU A 145 -20.71 32.14 58.18
N LEU A 146 -20.07 30.99 58.41
CA LEU A 146 -19.96 30.36 59.73
C LEU A 146 -19.25 31.26 60.74
N ALA A 147 -18.10 31.82 60.37
CA ALA A 147 -17.34 32.69 61.28
C ALA A 147 -18.10 33.98 61.64
N GLN A 148 -18.85 34.55 60.69
CA GLN A 148 -19.62 35.78 60.88
C GLN A 148 -20.90 35.56 61.70
N ASN A 149 -21.65 34.49 61.41
CA ASN A 149 -22.96 34.24 62.02
C ASN A 149 -22.89 33.40 63.30
N PHE A 150 -21.88 32.55 63.44
CA PHE A 150 -21.67 31.71 64.60
C PHE A 150 -20.39 32.10 65.31
N GLN A 151 -20.17 33.40 65.58
CA GLN A 151 -19.14 33.83 66.51
C GLN A 151 -19.14 32.90 67.72
N LEU A 152 -18.19 31.96 67.76
CA LEU A 152 -17.82 31.18 68.93
C LEU A 152 -17.21 32.21 69.88
N ARG A 153 -18.09 32.96 70.55
CA ARG A 153 -17.76 33.73 71.73
C ARG A 153 -17.44 32.71 72.81
N TYR A 154 -16.17 32.37 72.92
CA TYR A 154 -15.57 31.98 74.19
C TYR A 154 -14.64 33.11 74.63
#